data_AF-A0A1M7NSF3-F1
#
_entry.id   AF-A0A1M7NSF3-F1
#
_cell.length_a   1.000
_cell.length_b   1.000
_cell.length_c   1.000
_cell.angle_alpha   90.00
_cell.angle_beta   90.00
_cell.angle_gamma   90.00
#
_symmetry.space_group_name_H-M   'P 1'
#
loop_
_entity.id
_entity.type
_entity.pdbx_description
1 polymer ?
#
loop_
_entity_poly.entity_id
_entity_poly.type
_entity_poly.pdbx_seq_one_letter_code
_entity_poly.pdbx_strand_id
1 'polypeptide(L)'
;MSDFLKKLEAKHKKTSATETMTIRVTAEEDAAIKELANFYECTRQDLIHDLITEYLLPAWKQLESESTSVDVVPPQHAQDKQHYYVLNTNKVHDVADHDYMLRDGVAAAFEDGYKEKINRFKTGDTIFLYESGKGIVAFGTADGVTQKAPHYGKPDKTHFQKLNGFKKLEKPLSPKDICRVLERNIKFVQTLTYLTDGETLLADLHKQLKQKA
;
A
#
# COMPACT_ATOMS: atom_id res chain seq x y z
N MET A 1 -12.95 -14.43 22.92
CA MET A 1 -12.31 -13.75 24.06
C MET A 1 -11.40 -14.68 24.88
N SER A 2 -11.69 -15.98 25.01
CA SER A 2 -10.89 -16.91 25.84
C SER A 2 -9.53 -17.32 25.26
N ASP A 3 -9.34 -17.25 23.94
CA ASP A 3 -8.14 -17.83 23.30
C ASP A 3 -6.93 -16.89 23.29
N PHE A 4 -7.14 -15.57 23.27
CA PHE A 4 -6.06 -14.59 23.36
C PHE A 4 -5.37 -14.63 24.73
N LEU A 5 -6.17 -14.62 25.81
CA LEU A 5 -5.66 -14.69 27.18
C LEU A 5 -4.85 -15.98 27.45
N LYS A 6 -5.25 -17.10 26.84
CA LYS A 6 -4.50 -18.37 26.92
C LYS A 6 -3.19 -18.36 26.14
N LYS A 7 -3.08 -17.54 25.09
CA LYS A 7 -1.86 -17.42 24.28
C LYS A 7 -0.82 -16.50 24.91
N LEU A 8 -1.25 -15.50 25.68
CA LEU A 8 -0.34 -14.66 26.47
C LEU A 8 0.51 -15.48 27.47
N GLU A 9 -0.01 -16.62 27.94
CA GLU A 9 0.74 -17.56 28.79
C GLU A 9 1.86 -18.31 28.04
N ALA A 10 1.84 -18.34 26.71
CA ALA A 10 2.80 -19.05 25.88
C ALA A 10 3.98 -18.15 25.47
N LYS A 11 5.18 -18.41 26.02
CA LYS A 11 6.40 -17.61 25.81
C LYS A 11 6.66 -17.18 24.35
N HIS A 12 6.86 -15.89 24.16
CA HIS A 12 7.12 -15.24 22.88
C HIS A 12 8.60 -15.36 22.49
N LYS A 13 8.84 -15.83 21.27
CA LYS A 13 10.17 -15.78 20.64
C LYS A 13 9.98 -15.46 19.17
N LYS A 14 10.30 -14.23 18.75
CA LYS A 14 10.44 -13.89 17.33
C LYS A 14 11.29 -12.63 17.15
N THR A 15 12.18 -12.72 16.16
CA THR A 15 13.16 -11.70 15.79
C THR A 15 12.75 -11.15 14.43
N SER A 16 11.96 -10.07 14.42
CA SER A 16 11.69 -9.28 13.21
C SER A 16 12.15 -7.85 13.43
N ALA A 17 12.51 -7.14 12.36
CA ALA A 17 12.79 -5.71 12.44
C ALA A 17 11.54 -4.99 12.98
N THR A 18 11.69 -4.22 14.05
CA THR A 18 10.59 -3.48 14.70
C THR A 18 10.73 -1.99 14.43
N GLU A 19 9.60 -1.32 14.25
CA GLU A 19 9.52 0.14 14.17
C GLU A 19 8.87 0.70 15.44
N THR A 20 9.36 1.85 15.92
CA THR A 20 8.79 2.50 17.11
C THR A 20 7.64 3.41 16.71
N MET A 21 6.51 3.32 17.44
CA MET A 21 5.39 4.25 17.31
C MET A 21 5.02 4.88 18.65
N THR A 22 4.48 6.10 18.62
CA THR A 22 3.94 6.78 19.82
C THR A 22 2.42 6.80 19.73
N ILE A 23 1.75 6.31 20.78
CA ILE A 23 0.30 6.33 20.91
C ILE A 23 -0.12 7.20 22.10
N ARG A 24 -1.23 7.90 21.97
CA ARG A 24 -1.90 8.56 23.10
C ARG A 24 -3.06 7.68 23.52
N VAL A 25 -3.12 7.38 24.81
CA VAL A 25 -4.16 6.59 25.45
C VAL A 25 -4.77 7.39 26.59
N THR A 26 -6.02 7.09 26.92
CA THR A 26 -6.69 7.61 28.11
C THR A 26 -6.10 7.00 29.39
N ALA A 27 -6.40 7.59 30.55
CA ALA A 27 -5.93 7.06 31.83
C ALA A 27 -6.51 5.67 32.13
N GLU A 28 -7.75 5.40 31.70
CA GLU A 28 -8.41 4.11 31.84
C GLU A 28 -7.73 3.04 30.99
N GLU A 29 -7.45 3.34 29.72
CA GLU A 29 -6.72 2.44 28.82
C GLU A 29 -5.29 2.15 29.32
N ASP A 30 -4.57 3.17 29.81
CA ASP A 30 -3.24 3.00 30.39
C ASP A 30 -3.25 2.10 31.63
N ALA A 31 -4.24 2.26 32.52
CA ALA A 31 -4.42 1.41 33.69
C ALA A 31 -4.72 -0.05 33.29
N ALA A 32 -5.66 -0.27 32.38
CA ALA A 32 -6.01 -1.61 31.90
C ALA A 32 -4.81 -2.32 31.25
N ILE A 33 -4.04 -1.61 30.41
CA ILE A 33 -2.82 -2.16 29.77
C ILE A 33 -1.78 -2.54 30.84
N LYS A 34 -1.58 -1.70 31.86
CA LYS A 34 -0.62 -1.97 32.95
C LYS A 34 -1.04 -3.16 33.79
N GLU A 35 -2.30 -3.23 34.21
CA GLU A 35 -2.81 -4.32 35.04
C GLU A 35 -2.74 -5.66 34.32
N LEU A 36 -3.14 -5.70 33.05
CA LEU A 36 -3.04 -6.91 32.23
C LEU A 36 -1.60 -7.33 31.97
N ALA A 37 -0.71 -6.40 31.62
CA ALA A 37 0.69 -6.70 31.39
C ALA A 37 1.37 -7.27 32.66
N ASN A 38 1.05 -6.69 33.82
CA ASN A 38 1.53 -7.19 35.11
C ASN A 38 0.98 -8.58 35.42
N PHE A 39 -0.31 -8.82 35.17
CA PHE A 39 -0.95 -10.11 35.43
C PHE A 39 -0.37 -11.24 34.58
N TYR A 40 -0.05 -10.96 33.31
CA TYR A 40 0.52 -11.93 32.36
C TYR A 40 2.06 -11.91 32.30
N GLU A 41 2.72 -11.18 33.21
CA GLU A 41 4.19 -11.06 33.28
C GLU A 41 4.86 -10.66 31.93
N CYS A 42 4.19 -9.81 31.14
CA CYS A 42 4.70 -9.33 29.87
C CYS A 42 4.91 -7.80 29.88
N THR A 43 5.61 -7.27 28.87
CA THR A 43 5.73 -5.81 28.77
C THR A 43 4.46 -5.22 28.13
N ARG A 44 4.20 -3.94 28.38
CA ARG A 44 3.14 -3.19 27.67
C ARG A 44 3.30 -3.26 26.15
N GLN A 45 4.54 -3.29 25.66
CA GLN A 45 4.84 -3.36 24.23
C GLN A 45 4.48 -4.74 23.68
N ASP A 46 4.79 -5.83 24.39
CA ASP A 46 4.41 -7.18 24.00
C ASP A 46 2.89 -7.32 23.92
N LEU A 47 2.17 -6.86 24.95
CA LEU A 47 0.70 -6.91 24.97
C LEU A 47 0.08 -6.16 23.79
N ILE A 48 0.58 -4.95 23.47
CA ILE A 48 0.10 -4.16 22.32
C ILE A 48 0.45 -4.86 21.01
N HIS A 49 1.65 -5.41 20.89
CA HIS A 49 2.08 -6.17 19.73
C HIS A 49 1.17 -7.39 19.48
N ASP A 50 0.77 -8.09 20.53
CA ASP A 50 -0.10 -9.26 20.42
C ASP A 50 -1.52 -8.87 20.06
N LEU A 51 -2.04 -7.76 20.59
CA LEU A 51 -3.31 -7.19 20.15
C LEU A 51 -3.27 -6.84 18.65
N ILE A 52 -2.18 -6.24 18.18
CA ILE A 52 -1.98 -5.95 16.76
C ILE A 52 -1.96 -7.24 15.95
N THR A 53 -1.22 -8.25 16.40
CA THR A 53 -1.02 -9.50 15.65
C THR A 53 -2.29 -10.35 15.60
N GLU A 54 -3.05 -10.42 16.69
CA GLU A 54 -4.22 -11.29 16.81
C GLU A 54 -5.51 -10.65 16.32
N TYR A 55 -5.64 -9.33 16.42
CA TYR A 55 -6.88 -8.63 16.04
C TYR A 55 -6.70 -7.69 14.86
N LEU A 56 -5.70 -6.80 14.90
CA LEU A 56 -5.57 -5.76 13.86
C LEU A 56 -5.14 -6.35 12.51
N LEU A 57 -4.08 -7.17 12.47
CA LEU A 57 -3.56 -7.73 11.23
C LEU A 57 -4.56 -8.65 10.52
N PRO A 58 -5.30 -9.54 11.22
CA PRO A 58 -6.35 -10.34 10.57
C PRO A 58 -7.49 -9.49 10.04
N ALA A 59 -7.96 -8.49 10.79
CA ALA A 59 -9.00 -7.56 10.32
C ALA A 59 -8.53 -6.77 9.09
N TRP A 60 -7.27 -6.35 9.06
CA TRP A 60 -6.67 -5.68 7.91
C TRP A 60 -6.61 -6.59 6.68
N LYS A 61 -6.13 -7.83 6.84
CA LYS A 61 -6.10 -8.84 5.75
C LYS A 61 -7.49 -9.19 5.23
N GLN A 62 -8.49 -9.22 6.10
CA GLN A 62 -9.87 -9.45 5.70
C GLN A 62 -10.35 -8.31 4.78
N LEU A 63 -10.09 -7.05 5.15
CA LEU A 63 -10.39 -5.89 4.30
C LEU A 63 -9.69 -5.95 2.93
N GLU A 64 -8.44 -6.42 2.89
CA GLU A 64 -7.72 -6.66 1.62
C GLU A 64 -8.43 -7.68 0.74
N SER A 65 -8.83 -8.81 1.34
CA SER A 65 -9.49 -9.92 0.63
C SER A 65 -10.89 -9.54 0.11
N GLU A 66 -11.68 -8.82 0.91
CA GLU A 66 -13.03 -8.36 0.55
C GLU A 66 -12.99 -7.25 -0.51
N SER A 67 -11.98 -6.38 -0.47
CA SER A 67 -11.82 -5.35 -1.50
C SER A 67 -11.40 -5.96 -2.84
N THR A 68 -10.66 -7.07 -2.81
CA THR A 68 -10.15 -7.75 -4.02
C THR A 68 -11.26 -8.35 -4.90
N SER A 69 -12.46 -8.60 -4.35
CA SER A 69 -13.58 -9.18 -5.10
C SER A 69 -14.49 -8.17 -5.81
N VAL A 70 -14.45 -6.87 -5.45
CA VAL A 70 -15.49 -5.92 -5.89
C VAL A 70 -15.06 -4.96 -7.01
N ASP A 71 -13.80 -4.54 -7.14
CA ASP A 71 -13.46 -3.48 -8.12
C ASP A 71 -12.08 -3.65 -8.79
N VAL A 72 -11.95 -4.50 -9.82
CA VAL A 72 -10.76 -4.45 -10.72
C VAL A 72 -11.03 -4.92 -12.14
N VAL A 73 -12.14 -4.51 -12.74
CA VAL A 73 -12.26 -4.51 -14.20
C VAL A 73 -12.66 -3.09 -14.57
N PRO A 74 -11.78 -2.31 -15.24
CA PRO A 74 -12.25 -1.11 -15.92
C PRO A 74 -13.49 -1.54 -16.70
N PRO A 75 -14.65 -0.85 -16.59
CA PRO A 75 -15.79 -1.23 -17.39
C PRO A 75 -15.34 -1.34 -18.84
N GLN A 76 -15.92 -2.25 -19.63
CA GLN A 76 -15.64 -2.38 -21.06
C GLN A 76 -16.00 -1.07 -21.77
N HIS A 77 -15.18 -0.05 -21.60
CA HIS A 77 -15.25 1.24 -22.26
C HIS A 77 -14.25 1.20 -23.42
N ALA A 78 -14.57 1.98 -24.44
CA ALA A 78 -13.92 2.01 -25.74
C ALA A 78 -12.39 1.93 -25.64
N GLN A 79 -11.77 1.22 -26.59
CA GLN A 79 -10.33 0.91 -26.63
C GLN A 79 -9.40 2.13 -26.56
N ASP A 80 -9.93 3.36 -26.63
CA ASP A 80 -9.19 4.61 -26.75
C ASP A 80 -9.21 5.52 -25.50
N LYS A 81 -9.79 5.10 -24.36
CA LYS A 81 -9.80 5.94 -23.16
C LYS A 81 -8.63 5.63 -22.23
N GLN A 82 -7.83 6.64 -21.91
CA GLN A 82 -6.75 6.58 -20.93
C GLN A 82 -7.28 6.14 -19.56
N HIS A 83 -6.68 5.10 -18.99
CA HIS A 83 -7.02 4.62 -17.65
C HIS A 83 -6.05 5.17 -16.60
N TYR A 84 -6.52 5.20 -15.36
CA TYR A 84 -5.77 5.71 -14.22
C TYR A 84 -5.72 4.66 -13.13
N TYR A 85 -4.53 4.37 -12.62
CA TYR A 85 -4.32 3.35 -11.61
C TYR A 85 -3.44 3.87 -10.48
N VAL A 86 -3.74 3.44 -9.26
CA VAL A 86 -2.89 3.60 -8.08
C VAL A 86 -2.27 2.25 -7.78
N LEU A 87 -0.94 2.17 -7.88
CA LEU A 87 -0.16 0.96 -7.65
C LEU A 87 0.66 1.11 -6.37
N ASN A 88 0.47 0.21 -5.41
CA ASN A 88 1.28 0.13 -4.21
C ASN A 88 2.72 -0.28 -4.54
N THR A 89 3.69 0.43 -3.95
CA THR A 89 5.13 0.23 -4.15
C THR A 89 5.74 -0.91 -3.34
N ASN A 90 4.93 -1.66 -2.59
CA ASN A 90 5.38 -2.78 -1.75
C ASN A 90 6.30 -2.39 -0.57
N LYS A 91 6.49 -1.09 -0.27
CA LYS A 91 7.45 -0.59 0.73
C LYS A 91 7.38 -1.27 2.10
N VAL A 92 6.16 -1.62 2.54
CA VAL A 92 5.91 -2.27 3.84
C VAL A 92 6.49 -3.67 3.90
N HIS A 93 6.49 -4.38 2.77
CA HIS A 93 7.00 -5.75 2.69
C HIS A 93 8.46 -5.78 2.27
N ASP A 94 8.86 -4.91 1.34
CA ASP A 94 10.22 -4.84 0.81
C ASP A 94 10.61 -3.41 0.41
N VAL A 95 11.65 -2.91 1.08
CA VAL A 95 12.22 -1.58 0.82
C VAL A 95 12.95 -1.53 -0.52
N ALA A 96 13.64 -2.60 -0.91
CA ALA A 96 14.39 -2.66 -2.15
C ALA A 96 13.47 -2.65 -3.37
N ASP A 97 12.29 -3.28 -3.28
CA ASP A 97 11.27 -3.25 -4.32
C ASP A 97 10.74 -1.83 -4.58
N HIS A 98 10.41 -1.12 -3.51
CA HIS A 98 9.99 0.28 -3.60
C HIS A 98 11.08 1.15 -4.21
N ASP A 99 12.32 1.00 -3.73
CA ASP A 99 13.45 1.78 -4.22
C ASP A 99 13.72 1.46 -5.70
N TYR A 100 13.57 0.20 -6.13
CA TYR A 100 13.64 -0.22 -7.53
C TYR A 100 12.58 0.48 -8.39
N MET A 101 11.32 0.47 -7.97
CA MET A 101 10.23 1.13 -8.70
C MET A 101 10.47 2.62 -8.88
N LEU A 102 10.96 3.30 -7.82
CA LEU A 102 11.25 4.72 -7.86
C LEU A 102 12.53 5.04 -8.64
N ARG A 103 13.60 4.28 -8.48
CA ARG A 103 14.88 4.53 -9.15
C ARG A 103 14.75 4.33 -10.66
N ASP A 104 14.11 3.25 -11.06
CA ASP A 104 14.08 2.83 -12.47
C ASP A 104 12.83 3.37 -13.20
N GLY A 105 11.91 4.03 -12.48
CA GLY A 105 10.72 4.64 -13.05
C GLY A 105 9.78 3.58 -13.62
N VAL A 106 9.49 2.54 -12.85
CA VAL A 106 8.71 1.38 -13.30
C VAL A 106 7.50 1.13 -12.41
N ALA A 107 6.43 0.65 -13.03
CA ALA A 107 5.29 0.06 -12.34
C ALA A 107 5.51 -1.46 -12.27
N ALA A 108 5.71 -2.00 -11.07
CA ALA A 108 6.08 -3.40 -10.87
C ALA A 108 5.25 -4.07 -9.77
N ALA A 109 5.14 -5.39 -9.85
CA ALA A 109 4.67 -6.24 -8.76
C ALA A 109 5.46 -7.57 -8.76
N PHE A 110 5.62 -8.13 -7.56
CA PHE A 110 6.64 -9.14 -7.25
C PHE A 110 6.05 -10.48 -6.79
N GLU A 111 4.75 -10.51 -6.52
CA GLU A 111 4.05 -11.69 -6.01
C GLU A 111 3.01 -12.24 -6.98
N ASP A 112 2.79 -13.55 -6.88
CA ASP A 112 1.84 -14.25 -7.74
C ASP A 112 0.41 -13.82 -7.38
N GLY A 113 -0.43 -13.61 -8.40
CA GLY A 113 -1.77 -13.03 -8.24
C GLY A 113 -1.80 -11.50 -8.32
N TYR A 114 -0.65 -10.84 -8.14
CA TYR A 114 -0.51 -9.38 -8.26
C TYR A 114 0.30 -8.98 -9.49
N LYS A 115 1.38 -9.70 -9.80
CA LYS A 115 2.24 -9.42 -10.97
C LYS A 115 1.47 -9.48 -12.29
N GLU A 116 0.47 -10.35 -12.40
CA GLU A 116 -0.38 -10.46 -13.59
C GLU A 116 -1.27 -9.22 -13.79
N LYS A 117 -1.51 -8.43 -12.74
CA LYS A 117 -2.27 -7.17 -12.85
C LYS A 117 -1.49 -6.10 -13.62
N ILE A 118 -0.16 -6.16 -13.61
CA ILE A 118 0.72 -5.25 -14.37
C ILE A 118 0.52 -5.42 -15.89
N ASN A 119 0.14 -6.63 -16.33
CA ASN A 119 -0.11 -6.93 -17.74
C ASN A 119 -1.33 -6.17 -18.30
N ARG A 120 -2.15 -5.57 -17.43
CA ARG A 120 -3.38 -4.88 -17.81
C ARG A 120 -3.14 -3.45 -18.28
N PHE A 121 -2.00 -2.86 -17.94
CA PHE A 121 -1.69 -1.48 -18.32
C PHE A 121 -1.46 -1.40 -19.82
N LYS A 122 -2.11 -0.43 -20.45
CA LYS A 122 -1.96 -0.09 -21.86
C LYS A 122 -1.08 1.14 -22.00
N THR A 123 -0.51 1.31 -23.19
CA THR A 123 0.23 2.51 -23.54
C THR A 123 -0.61 3.76 -23.27
N GLY A 124 -0.07 4.71 -22.51
CA GLY A 124 -0.74 5.97 -22.18
C GLY A 124 -1.52 5.96 -20.86
N ASP A 125 -1.79 4.79 -20.26
CA ASP A 125 -2.42 4.71 -18.95
C ASP A 125 -1.56 5.40 -17.90
N THR A 126 -2.17 6.20 -17.01
CA THR A 126 -1.44 6.87 -15.93
C THR A 126 -1.38 5.99 -14.71
N ILE A 127 -0.15 5.75 -14.24
CA ILE A 127 0.11 4.98 -13.02
C ILE A 127 0.63 5.93 -11.95
N PHE A 128 -0.07 5.99 -10.84
CA PHE A 128 0.34 6.65 -9.61
C PHE A 128 0.98 5.62 -8.67
N LEU A 129 2.24 5.83 -8.31
CA LEU A 129 2.94 4.99 -7.33
C LEU A 129 2.61 5.45 -5.92
N TYR A 130 2.08 4.54 -5.11
CA TYR A 130 1.60 4.77 -3.76
C TYR A 130 2.48 4.07 -2.73
N GLU A 131 2.90 4.81 -1.71
CA GLU A 131 3.59 4.29 -0.54
C GLU A 131 2.62 4.22 0.63
N SER A 132 2.40 3.02 1.17
CA SER A 132 1.53 2.80 2.32
C SER A 132 1.92 3.71 3.49
N GLY A 133 0.94 4.38 4.08
CA GLY A 133 1.16 5.32 5.19
C GLY A 133 1.64 6.71 4.78
N LYS A 134 2.07 6.94 3.53
CA LYS A 134 2.48 8.27 3.03
C LYS A 134 1.55 8.84 1.97
N GLY A 135 1.19 8.06 0.95
CA GLY A 135 0.39 8.55 -0.18
C GLY A 135 1.05 8.32 -1.54
N ILE A 136 0.62 9.06 -2.57
CA ILE A 136 1.24 9.00 -3.90
C ILE A 136 2.60 9.70 -3.85
N VAL A 137 3.65 9.01 -4.27
CA VAL A 137 5.05 9.48 -4.23
C VAL A 137 5.62 9.75 -5.61
N ALA A 138 5.05 9.16 -6.66
CA ALA A 138 5.46 9.37 -8.04
C ALA A 138 4.34 9.02 -9.01
N PHE A 139 4.47 9.43 -10.27
CA PHE A 139 3.55 9.05 -11.33
C PHE A 139 4.22 9.08 -12.70
N GLY A 140 3.61 8.41 -13.68
CA GLY A 140 4.00 8.44 -15.09
C GLY A 140 3.00 7.67 -15.95
N THR A 141 3.25 7.58 -17.26
CA THR A 141 2.38 6.85 -18.19
C THR A 141 3.00 5.52 -18.59
N ALA A 142 2.22 4.43 -18.54
CA ALA A 142 2.69 3.11 -18.93
C ALA A 142 3.08 3.07 -20.41
N ASP A 143 4.14 2.33 -20.74
CA ASP A 143 4.54 2.04 -22.11
C ASP A 143 3.68 0.96 -22.77
N GLY A 144 2.91 0.19 -21.99
CA GLY A 144 2.06 -0.90 -22.44
C GLY A 144 2.82 -2.22 -22.66
N VAL A 145 4.12 -2.28 -22.36
CA VAL A 145 4.98 -3.44 -22.63
C VAL A 145 5.41 -4.08 -21.33
N THR A 146 4.78 -5.20 -21.00
CA THR A 146 5.15 -5.98 -19.81
C THR A 146 6.47 -6.71 -20.02
N GLN A 147 7.42 -6.43 -19.13
CA GLN A 147 8.69 -7.13 -19.00
C GLN A 147 8.68 -7.98 -17.74
N LYS A 148 9.48 -9.05 -17.76
CA LYS A 148 9.63 -9.97 -16.64
C LYS A 148 11.07 -9.96 -16.14
N ALA A 149 11.23 -10.07 -14.83
CA ALA A 149 12.54 -10.16 -14.19
C ALA A 149 12.51 -11.19 -13.06
N PRO A 150 13.67 -11.78 -12.74
CA PRO A 150 13.80 -12.61 -11.55
C PRO A 150 13.68 -11.76 -10.29
N HIS A 151 13.15 -12.34 -9.22
CA HIS A 151 13.07 -11.74 -7.89
C HIS A 151 13.46 -12.78 -6.84
N TYR A 152 14.43 -12.45 -5.98
CA TYR A 152 15.04 -13.36 -5.01
C TYR A 152 15.41 -14.75 -5.56
N GLY A 153 16.05 -14.77 -6.73
CA GLY A 153 16.50 -16.00 -7.39
C GLY A 153 15.39 -16.82 -8.05
N LYS A 154 14.12 -16.39 -7.98
CA LYS A 154 13.00 -17.00 -8.69
C LYS A 154 12.82 -16.31 -10.05
N PRO A 155 12.86 -17.04 -11.18
CA PRO A 155 12.63 -16.47 -12.50
C PRO A 155 11.18 -15.99 -12.66
N ASP A 156 10.96 -14.97 -13.51
CA ASP A 156 9.65 -14.43 -13.88
C ASP A 156 8.72 -14.09 -12.69
N LYS A 157 9.34 -13.70 -11.58
CA LYS A 157 8.64 -13.41 -10.33
C LYS A 157 8.24 -11.93 -10.26
N THR A 158 8.95 -11.05 -10.95
CA THR A 158 8.56 -9.66 -11.17
C THR A 158 7.94 -9.48 -12.55
N HIS A 159 6.77 -8.86 -12.62
CA HIS A 159 6.27 -8.24 -13.86
C HIS A 159 6.36 -6.72 -13.70
N PHE A 160 6.85 -6.02 -14.72
CA PHE A 160 6.96 -4.56 -14.68
C PHE A 160 6.72 -3.92 -16.06
N GLN A 161 6.30 -2.66 -16.05
CA GLN A 161 6.24 -1.78 -17.22
C GLN A 161 7.01 -0.49 -16.95
N LYS A 162 7.65 0.08 -17.97
CA LYS A 162 8.32 1.39 -17.81
C LYS A 162 7.29 2.50 -17.82
N LEU A 163 7.56 3.53 -17.03
CA LEU A 163 6.74 4.74 -16.97
C LEU A 163 7.40 5.86 -17.76
N ASN A 164 6.76 6.26 -18.85
CA ASN A 164 7.12 7.41 -19.64
C ASN A 164 6.76 8.70 -18.87
N GLY A 165 7.61 9.72 -18.99
CA GLY A 165 7.43 10.99 -18.29
C GLY A 165 7.40 10.85 -16.77
N PHE A 166 8.09 9.85 -16.23
CA PHE A 166 8.11 9.54 -14.79
C PHE A 166 8.55 10.76 -13.96
N LYS A 167 7.75 11.09 -12.95
CA LYS A 167 8.00 12.20 -12.03
C LYS A 167 7.85 11.74 -10.59
N LYS A 168 8.89 11.98 -9.79
CA LYS A 168 8.83 11.86 -8.33
C LYS A 168 8.27 13.15 -7.75
N LEU A 169 7.41 13.02 -6.75
CA LEU A 169 6.88 14.13 -5.99
C LEU A 169 7.81 14.44 -4.82
N GLU A 170 8.26 15.68 -4.69
CA GLU A 170 9.03 16.11 -3.51
C GLU A 170 8.23 15.96 -2.22
N LYS A 171 6.93 16.25 -2.30
CA LYS A 171 5.97 16.06 -1.22
C LYS A 171 4.94 15.02 -1.66
N PRO A 172 4.85 13.87 -0.98
CA PRO A 172 3.83 12.88 -1.28
C PRO A 172 2.42 13.47 -1.15
N LEU A 173 1.51 13.07 -2.05
CA LEU A 173 0.10 13.43 -1.97
C LEU A 173 -0.60 12.47 -1.02
N SER A 174 -0.96 12.95 0.17
CA SER A 174 -1.49 12.11 1.25
C SER A 174 -2.84 11.47 0.88
N PRO A 175 -3.24 10.34 1.49
CA PRO A 175 -4.56 9.75 1.26
C PRO A 175 -5.71 10.74 1.48
N LYS A 176 -5.57 11.62 2.47
CA LYS A 176 -6.52 12.69 2.76
C LYS A 176 -6.62 13.70 1.61
N ASP A 177 -5.50 14.10 1.04
CA ASP A 177 -5.48 15.02 -0.10
C ASP A 177 -6.06 14.36 -1.36
N ILE A 178 -5.77 13.08 -1.61
CA ILE A 178 -6.34 12.33 -2.73
C ILE A 178 -7.87 12.27 -2.61
N CYS A 179 -8.39 11.87 -1.44
CA CYS A 179 -9.83 11.85 -1.19
C CYS A 179 -10.48 13.24 -1.30
N ARG A 180 -9.75 14.31 -0.93
CA ARG A 180 -10.23 15.69 -1.10
C ARG A 180 -10.32 16.08 -2.57
N VAL A 181 -9.29 15.79 -3.37
CA VAL A 181 -9.24 16.12 -4.81
C VAL A 181 -10.29 15.35 -5.59
N LEU A 182 -10.55 14.10 -5.21
CA LEU A 182 -11.54 13.23 -5.86
C LEU A 182 -12.93 13.29 -5.23
N GLU A 183 -13.11 14.10 -4.18
CA GLU A 183 -14.37 14.29 -3.44
C GLU A 183 -15.05 12.98 -2.98
N ARG A 184 -14.27 11.91 -2.77
CA ARG A 184 -14.77 10.59 -2.33
C ARG A 184 -13.77 9.84 -1.47
N ASN A 185 -14.26 8.89 -0.69
CA ASN A 185 -13.40 8.02 0.11
C ASN A 185 -12.86 6.87 -0.75
N ILE A 186 -11.54 6.68 -0.74
CA ILE A 186 -10.86 5.60 -1.45
C ILE A 186 -10.12 4.74 -0.43
N LYS A 187 -10.38 3.42 -0.50
CA LYS A 187 -9.71 2.42 0.31
C LYS A 187 -8.39 2.00 -0.36
N PHE A 188 -7.26 2.55 0.10
CA PHE A 188 -5.91 2.20 -0.38
C PHE A 188 -5.35 0.93 0.27
N VAL A 189 -6.16 -0.12 0.33
CA VAL A 189 -5.79 -1.40 0.98
C VAL A 189 -5.24 -2.39 -0.05
N GLN A 190 -5.43 -2.14 -1.35
CA GLN A 190 -5.04 -3.05 -2.41
C GLN A 190 -3.68 -2.71 -3.02
N THR A 191 -3.05 -3.71 -3.63
CA THR A 191 -1.85 -3.52 -4.47
C THR A 191 -2.14 -2.65 -5.68
N LEU A 192 -3.32 -2.76 -6.28
CA LEU A 192 -3.71 -2.00 -7.46
C LEU A 192 -5.16 -1.54 -7.35
N THR A 193 -5.40 -0.24 -7.49
CA THR A 193 -6.73 0.38 -7.46
C THR A 193 -6.96 1.16 -8.75
N TYR A 194 -8.10 0.95 -9.41
CA TYR A 194 -8.51 1.73 -10.58
C TYR A 194 -9.22 3.02 -10.18
N LEU A 195 -8.93 4.12 -10.88
CA LEU A 195 -9.58 5.41 -10.69
C LEU A 195 -10.35 5.80 -11.96
N THR A 196 -11.68 5.94 -11.84
CA THR A 196 -12.54 6.44 -12.93
C THR A 196 -12.34 7.93 -13.21
N ASP A 197 -11.90 8.66 -12.19
CA ASP A 197 -11.76 10.11 -12.07
C ASP A 197 -10.29 10.56 -11.93
N GLY A 198 -9.34 9.68 -12.29
CA GLY A 198 -7.91 9.96 -12.13
C GLY A 198 -7.38 11.12 -12.98
N GLU A 199 -8.13 11.58 -13.98
CA GLU A 199 -7.79 12.79 -14.76
C GLU A 199 -7.78 14.05 -13.89
N THR A 200 -8.72 14.16 -12.94
CA THR A 200 -8.81 15.27 -11.98
C THR A 200 -7.57 15.30 -11.09
N LEU A 201 -7.15 14.11 -10.62
CA LEU A 201 -5.95 13.94 -9.81
C LEU A 201 -4.68 14.33 -10.57
N LEU A 202 -4.56 13.90 -11.83
CA LEU A 202 -3.43 14.24 -12.69
C LEU A 202 -3.36 15.75 -12.98
N ALA A 203 -4.51 16.38 -13.23
CA ALA A 203 -4.59 17.82 -13.46
C ALA A 203 -4.17 18.63 -12.23
N ASP A 204 -4.60 18.21 -11.03
CA ASP A 204 -4.19 18.85 -9.77
C ASP A 204 -2.69 18.72 -9.53
N LEU A 205 -2.11 17.52 -9.71
CA LEU A 205 -0.67 17.30 -9.60
C LEU A 205 0.13 18.19 -10.56
N HIS A 206 -0.31 18.33 -11.81
CA HIS A 206 0.33 19.24 -12.76
C HIS A 206 0.24 20.71 -12.36
N LYS A 207 -0.87 21.16 -11.74
CA LYS A 207 -0.99 22.53 -11.21
C LYS A 207 -0.01 22.76 -10.07
N GLN A 208 0.08 21.82 -9.12
CA GLN A 208 1.00 21.90 -7.98
C GLN A 208 2.47 21.94 -8.42
N LEU A 209 2.83 21.18 -9.46
CA LEU A 209 4.19 21.20 -10.02
C LEU A 209 4.52 22.51 -10.74
N LYS A 210 3.56 23.14 -11.42
CA LYS A 210 3.76 24.42 -12.11
C LYS A 210 3.85 25.61 -11.16
N GLN A 211 3.17 25.58 -10.02
CA GLN A 211 3.22 26.66 -9.02
C GLN A 211 4.52 26.69 -8.21
N LYS A 212 5.35 25.65 -8.33
CA LYS A 212 6.63 25.51 -7.63
C LYS A 212 7.86 25.71 -8.52
N ALA A 213 7.67 25.84 -9.84
CA ALA A 213 8.73 26.14 -10.82
C ALA A 213 8.81 27.65 -11.08
#